data_AF-Q99IT6-F1
#
_entry.id   AF-Q99IT6-F1
#
_cell.length_a   1.000
_cell.length_b   1.000
_cell.length_c   1.000
_cell.angle_alpha   90.00
_cell.angle_beta   90.00
_cell.angle_gamma   90.00
#
_symmetry.space_group_name_H-M   'P 1'
#
loop_
_entity.id
_entity.type
_entity.pdbx_description
1 polymer ?
#
loop_
_entity_poly.entity_id
_entity_poly.type
_entity_poly.pdbx_seq_one_letter_code
_entity_poly.pdbx_strand_id
1 'polypeptide(L)' 'MISYPILCKFSFPCSKTWDELALVAGDDSRRYCGSCTELVFLCRSYADLYEHIEQEHCVAVPSLVGDLALGRVVEHPE' A
#
# COMPACT_ATOMS: atom_id res chain seq x y z
N MET A 1 -1.99 19.66 2.60
CA MET A 1 -0.78 18.82 2.73
C MET A 1 -0.56 18.18 1.38
N ILE A 2 0.53 18.50 0.69
CA ILE A 2 0.86 17.86 -0.60
C ILE A 2 1.50 16.52 -0.24
N SER A 3 0.72 15.43 -0.30
CA SER A 3 1.30 14.08 -0.27
C SER A 3 1.95 13.85 -1.62
N TYR A 4 3.27 13.71 -1.62
CA TYR A 4 4.00 13.36 -2.84
C TYR A 4 3.72 11.89 -3.18
N PRO A 5 3.54 11.56 -4.47
CA PRO A 5 3.34 10.20 -4.91
C PRO A 5 4.60 9.36 -4.64
N ILE A 6 4.40 8.09 -4.30
CA ILE A 6 5.49 7.10 -4.22
C ILE A 6 5.49 6.33 -5.54
N LEU A 7 6.60 6.40 -6.27
CA LEU A 7 6.75 5.71 -7.54
C LEU A 7 7.26 4.29 -7.27
N CYS A 8 6.50 3.28 -7.70
CA CYS A 8 6.89 1.88 -7.62
C CYS A 8 6.13 1.06 -8.67
N LYS A 9 6.48 -0.21 -8.83
CA LYS A 9 5.84 -1.14 -9.74
C LYS A 9 5.27 -2.33 -8.98
N PHE A 10 3.95 -2.52 -9.08
CA PHE A 10 3.26 -3.65 -8.49
C PHE A 10 3.42 -4.92 -9.36
N SER A 11 3.60 -6.07 -8.70
CA SER A 11 3.48 -7.39 -9.34
C SER A 11 2.03 -7.61 -9.78
N PHE A 12 1.13 -7.34 -8.84
CA PHE A 12 -0.30 -7.46 -8.98
C PHE A 12 -0.94 -6.26 -8.28
N PRO A 13 -1.44 -5.27 -9.03
CA PRO A 13 -2.24 -4.21 -8.44
C PRO A 13 -3.55 -4.80 -7.93
N CYS A 14 -3.88 -4.52 -6.67
CA CYS A 14 -5.16 -4.87 -6.09
C CYS A 14 -6.23 -3.97 -6.72
N SER A 15 -7.37 -4.55 -7.12
CA SER A 15 -8.50 -3.80 -7.69
C SER A 15 -9.33 -3.06 -6.64
N LYS A 16 -9.03 -3.27 -5.34
CA LYS A 16 -9.69 -2.60 -4.23
C LYS A 16 -9.11 -1.23 -3.96
N THR A 17 -9.96 -0.36 -3.46
CA THR A 17 -9.59 0.92 -2.86
C THR A 17 -9.31 0.75 -1.36
N TRP A 18 -8.57 1.69 -0.78
CA TRP A 18 -8.27 1.68 0.66
C TRP A 18 -9.54 1.62 1.52
N ASP A 19 -10.59 2.33 1.12
CA ASP A 19 -11.87 2.41 1.83
C ASP A 19 -12.77 1.17 1.69
N GLU A 20 -12.47 0.29 0.73
CA GLU A 20 -13.12 -1.03 0.65
C GLU A 20 -12.48 -2.07 1.57
N LEU A 21 -11.31 -1.80 2.14
CA LEU A 21 -10.63 -2.72 3.04
C LEU A 21 -11.23 -2.69 4.45
N ALA A 22 -11.22 -3.83 5.12
CA ALA A 22 -11.70 -3.92 6.49
C ALA A 22 -10.72 -3.22 7.44
N LEU A 23 -11.25 -2.42 8.36
CA LEU A 23 -10.46 -1.75 9.39
C LEU A 23 -9.84 -2.76 10.34
N VAL A 24 -8.61 -2.49 10.77
CA VAL A 24 -7.98 -3.21 11.88
C VAL A 24 -8.18 -2.39 13.15
N ALA A 25 -8.81 -2.98 14.16
CA ALA A 25 -9.17 -2.26 15.37
C ALA A 25 -7.92 -1.72 16.09
N GLY A 26 -7.89 -0.40 16.32
CA GLY A 26 -6.80 0.28 17.00
C GLY A 26 -5.58 0.59 16.12
N ASP A 27 -5.67 0.39 14.80
CA ASP A 27 -4.54 0.59 13.90
C ASP A 27 -4.98 1.14 12.52
N ASP A 28 -4.80 2.45 12.33
CA ASP A 28 -5.11 3.14 11.07
C ASP A 28 -3.99 3.01 10.02
N SER A 29 -2.85 2.42 10.38
CA SER A 29 -1.71 2.25 9.48
C SER A 29 -1.82 1.00 8.60
N ARG A 30 -2.80 0.14 8.86
CA ARG A 30 -3.05 -1.05 8.05
C ARG A 30 -4.53 -1.38 7.96
N ARG A 31 -4.91 -2.05 6.88
CA ARG A 31 -6.26 -2.58 6.69
C ARG A 31 -6.19 -4.00 6.15
N TYR A 32 -7.25 -4.78 6.36
CA TYR A 32 -7.32 -6.15 5.89
C TYR A 32 -8.06 -6.26 4.56
N CYS A 33 -7.42 -6.85 3.57
CA CYS A 33 -8.05 -7.14 2.28
C CYS A 33 -8.70 -8.52 2.31
N GLY A 34 -10.04 -8.57 2.36
CA GLY A 34 -10.77 -9.84 2.29
C GLY A 34 -10.60 -10.59 0.98
N SER A 35 -10.29 -9.90 -0.13
CA SER A 35 -10.09 -10.53 -1.45
C SER A 35 -8.72 -11.17 -1.61
N CYS A 36 -7.67 -10.51 -1.09
CA CYS A 36 -6.30 -11.05 -1.09
C CYS A 36 -6.02 -11.91 0.13
N THR A 37 -6.87 -11.86 1.16
CA THR A 37 -6.69 -12.47 2.48
C THR A 37 -5.42 -12.02 3.22
N GLU A 38 -4.94 -10.81 2.92
CA GLU A 38 -3.66 -10.26 3.37
C GLU A 38 -3.86 -8.89 4.05
N LEU A 39 -2.91 -8.51 4.91
CA LEU A 39 -2.83 -7.14 5.44
C LEU A 39 -2.21 -6.20 4.41
N VAL A 40 -2.80 -5.01 4.29
CA VAL A 40 -2.33 -3.93 3.43
C VAL A 40 -1.85 -2.79 4.32
N PHE A 41 -0.58 -2.44 4.21
CA PHE A 41 0.08 -1.44 5.04
C PHE A 41 0.19 -0.11 4.33
N LEU A 42 -0.18 0.98 5.01
CA LEU A 42 -0.14 2.33 4.46
C LEU A 42 1.29 2.88 4.51
N CYS A 43 1.94 2.99 3.35
CA CYS A 43 3.26 3.61 3.24
C CYS A 43 3.11 5.08 2.89
N ARG A 44 3.70 5.97 3.69
CA ARG A 44 3.72 7.42 3.46
C ARG A 44 5.09 7.92 3.01
N SER A 45 6.11 7.07 3.12
CA SER A 45 7.46 7.35 2.69
C SER A 45 8.05 6.16 1.93
N TYR A 46 9.14 6.40 1.19
CA TYR A 46 9.92 5.30 0.62
C TYR A 46 10.50 4.40 1.71
N ALA A 47 10.88 4.94 2.88
CA ALA A 47 11.39 4.12 3.99
C ALA A 47 10.34 3.10 4.48
N ASP A 48 9.09 3.53 4.63
CA ASP A 48 7.97 2.64 4.98
C ASP A 48 7.80 1.58 3.89
N LEU A 49 7.87 2.00 2.62
CA LEU A 49 7.73 1.10 1.48
C LEU A 49 8.83 0.02 1.50
N TYR A 50 10.08 0.40 1.73
CA TYR A 50 11.22 -0.51 1.81
C TYR A 50 11.03 -1.57 2.90
N GLU A 51 10.65 -1.15 4.11
CA GLU A 51 10.41 -2.07 5.23
C GLU A 51 9.34 -3.12 4.90
N HIS A 52 8.27 -2.71 4.23
CA HIS A 52 7.19 -3.62 3.84
C HIS A 52 7.52 -4.49 2.63
N ILE A 53 8.35 -4.01 1.70
CA ILE A 53 8.84 -4.81 0.56
C ILE A 53 9.73 -5.95 1.05
N GLU A 54 10.66 -5.69 1.98
CA GLU A 54 11.54 -6.72 2.55
C GLU A 54 10.75 -7.85 3.24
N GLN A 55 9.56 -7.54 3.74
CA GLN A 55 8.65 -8.48 4.40
C GLN A 55 7.58 -9.07 3.45
N GLU A 56 7.70 -8.80 2.15
CA GLU A 56 6.74 -9.23 1.10
C GLU A 56 5.28 -8.84 1.38
N HIS A 57 5.07 -7.75 2.11
CA HIS A 57 3.76 -7.26 2.47
C HIS A 57 3.04 -6.59 1.29
N CYS A 58 1.70 -6.60 1.33
CA CYS A 58 0.90 -5.72 0.48
C CYS A 58 0.92 -4.30 1.04
N VAL A 59 1.07 -3.31 0.17
CA VAL A 59 1.18 -1.90 0.56
C VAL A 59 0.08 -1.06 -0.09
N ALA A 60 -0.24 0.06 0.54
CA ALA A 60 -1.05 1.14 0.00
C ALA A 60 -0.16 2.39 -0.07
N VAL A 61 0.04 2.93 -1.27
CA VAL A 61 0.94 4.06 -1.51
C VAL A 61 0.22 5.23 -2.19
N PRO A 62 0.53 6.50 -1.86
CA PRO A 62 -0.01 7.65 -2.57
C PRO A 62 0.33 7.59 -4.06
N SER A 63 -0.69 7.68 -4.91
CA SER A 63 -0.54 7.69 -6.37
C SER A 63 -0.72 9.10 -6.94
N LEU A 64 -0.24 9.30 -8.17
CA LEU A 64 -0.42 10.53 -8.96
C LEU A 64 -1.89 10.89 -9.21
N VAL A 65 -2.78 9.90 -9.13
CA VAL A 65 -4.23 10.06 -9.40
C VAL A 65 -4.99 10.52 -8.14
N GLY A 66 -4.30 10.72 -7.01
CA GLY A 66 -4.88 11.25 -5.76
C GLY A 66 -5.39 10.19 -4.79
N ASP A 67 -5.61 8.96 -5.27
CA ASP A 67 -5.95 7.80 -4.43
C ASP A 67 -4.71 6.99 -4.03
N LEU A 68 -4.91 6.07 -3.08
CA LEU A 68 -3.92 5.06 -2.73
C LEU A 68 -3.92 3.94 -3.77
N ALA A 69 -2.76 3.62 -4.32
CA ALA A 69 -2.56 2.41 -5.11
C ALA A 69 -2.17 1.25 -4.20
N LEU A 70 -2.84 0.11 -4.35
CA LEU A 70 -2.70 -1.05 -3.48
C LEU A 70 -2.07 -2.21 -4.23
N GLY A 71 -1.20 -2.97 -3.55
CA GLY A 71 -0.69 -4.24 -4.08
C GLY A 71 0.64 -4.66 -3.50
N ARG A 72 1.19 -5.77 -4.01
CA ARG A 72 2.56 -6.20 -3.71
C ARG A 72 3.53 -5.61 -4.72
N VAL A 73 4.58 -4.94 -4.25
CA VAL A 73 5.60 -4.30 -5.10
C VAL A 73 6.68 -5.31 -5.49
N VAL A 74 7.15 -5.22 -6.74
CA VAL A 74 8.26 -6.05 -7.27
C VAL A 74 9.48 -5.23 -7.64
N GLU A 75 9.30 -3.96 -7.99
CA GLU A 75 10.38 -3.06 -8.37
C GLU A 75 10.06 -1.67 -7.82
N HIS A 76 11.09 -0.97 -7.34
CA HIS A 76 11.02 0.41 -6.87
C HIS A 76 12.26 1.15 -7.41
N PRO A 77 12.18 2.47 -7.66
CA PRO A 77 13.35 3.25 -8.02
C PRO A 77 14.34 3.28 -6.86
N GLU A 78 15.63 3.20 -7.19
CA GLU A 78 16.77 3.36 -6.26
C GLU A 78 16.94 4.81 -5.78
#